data_AF-A0A1B6JA80-F1
#
_entry.id   AF-A0A1B6JA80-F1
#
_cell.length_a   1.000
_cell.length_b   1.000
_cell.length_c   1.000
_cell.angle_alpha   90.00
_cell.angle_beta   90.00
_cell.angle_gamma   90.00
#
_symmetry.space_group_name_H-M   'P 1'
#
loop_
_entity.id
_entity.type
_entity.pdbx_description
1 polymer ?
#
loop_
_entity_poly.entity_id
_entity_poly.type
_entity_poly.pdbx_seq_one_letter_code
_entity_poly.pdbx_strand_id
1 'polypeptide(L)'
;LVPVPKLSTEKSLNNSIYKRFHQFVKKIFRKNELSMNIDDEDVTKPGSKIHKLRLEDLCVEIAKLKALKAMDSISSKTIIQLLSVLDKIIGDGAKVSLAAYLEGNKQEHKLALEKMTYAVDASLSVLHILTSPGMHKTVYQEDVIDNIILFTKFQLANTIFPVYDSTYRNCE
;
A
#
# COMPACT_ATOMS: atom_id res chain seq x y z
N LEU A 1 29.72 -20.89 29.45
CA LEU A 1 29.18 -19.84 28.55
C LEU A 1 27.80 -19.44 29.05
N VAL A 2 27.65 -18.22 29.57
CA VAL A 2 26.35 -17.66 29.96
C VAL A 2 25.63 -17.20 28.69
N PRO A 3 24.35 -17.54 28.45
CA PRO A 3 23.63 -17.07 27.27
C PRO A 3 23.37 -15.56 27.37
N VAL A 4 23.92 -14.81 26.41
CA VAL A 4 23.71 -13.36 26.24
C VAL A 4 22.25 -13.09 25.77
N PRO A 5 21.59 -11.99 26.18
CA PRO A 5 20.15 -11.92 26.39
C PRO A 5 19.35 -11.65 25.12
N LYS A 6 18.89 -12.70 24.43
CA LYS A 6 18.00 -12.60 23.25
C LYS A 6 16.71 -11.79 23.53
N LEU A 7 16.18 -11.86 24.76
CA LEU A 7 14.92 -11.21 25.13
C LEU A 7 14.99 -9.68 25.23
N SER A 8 16.18 -9.11 25.51
CA SER A 8 16.36 -7.65 25.60
C SER A 8 16.44 -7.02 24.22
N THR A 9 17.11 -7.70 23.29
CA THR A 9 17.28 -7.26 21.90
C THR A 9 15.95 -7.29 21.14
N GLU A 10 15.13 -8.33 21.30
CA GLU A 10 13.81 -8.41 20.65
C GLU A 10 12.85 -7.31 21.12
N LYS A 11 12.79 -7.03 22.43
CA LYS A 11 11.96 -5.94 22.97
C LYS A 11 12.42 -4.57 22.46
N SER A 12 13.74 -4.36 22.35
CA SER A 12 14.32 -3.12 21.82
C SER A 12 14.05 -2.93 20.32
N LEU A 13 14.18 -4.01 19.53
CA LEU A 13 13.87 -4.02 18.10
C LEU A 13 12.39 -3.75 17.85
N ASN A 14 11.51 -4.40 18.62
CA ASN A 14 10.06 -4.16 18.54
C ASN A 14 9.76 -2.68 18.75
N ASN A 15 10.34 -2.05 19.77
CA ASN A 15 10.13 -0.63 20.06
C ASN A 15 10.58 0.28 18.89
N SER A 16 11.71 -0.03 18.24
CA SER A 16 12.17 0.72 17.06
C SER A 16 11.22 0.55 15.86
N ILE A 17 10.76 -0.67 15.59
CA ILE A 17 9.82 -0.99 14.50
C ILE A 17 8.48 -0.29 14.74
N TYR A 18 7.93 -0.36 15.97
CA TYR A 18 6.70 0.35 16.33
C TYR A 18 6.82 1.86 16.14
N LYS A 19 7.94 2.45 16.57
CA LYS A 19 8.19 3.89 16.40
C LYS A 19 8.22 4.27 14.92
N ARG A 20 8.90 3.49 14.07
CA ARG A 20 8.95 3.71 12.62
C ARG A 20 7.56 3.58 12.00
N PHE A 21 6.85 2.50 12.29
CA PHE A 21 5.48 2.29 11.82
C PHE A 21 4.57 3.48 12.19
N HIS A 22 4.53 3.88 13.47
CA HIS A 22 3.70 5.01 13.90
C HIS A 22 4.13 6.33 13.26
N GLN A 23 5.42 6.53 13.02
CA GLN A 23 5.92 7.71 12.30
C GLN A 23 5.44 7.70 10.83
N PHE A 24 5.45 6.55 10.15
CA PHE A 24 4.92 6.41 8.80
C PHE A 24 3.40 6.63 8.76
N VAL A 25 2.64 6.00 9.66
CA VAL A 25 1.18 6.18 9.76
C VAL A 25 0.82 7.65 9.99
N LYS A 26 1.52 8.34 10.91
CA LYS A 26 1.30 9.79 11.12
C LYS A 26 1.59 10.61 9.87
N LYS A 27 2.64 10.27 9.11
CA LYS A 27 2.96 10.94 7.84
C LYS A 27 1.85 10.71 6.80
N ILE A 28 1.32 9.49 6.71
CA ILE A 28 0.22 9.13 5.80
C ILE A 28 -1.05 9.90 6.16
N PHE A 29 -1.44 9.91 7.43
CA PHE A 29 -2.65 10.58 7.89
C PHE A 29 -2.60 12.08 7.66
N ARG A 30 -1.52 12.75 8.07
CA ARG A 30 -1.34 14.19 7.82
C ARG A 30 -1.47 14.55 6.34
N LYS A 31 -0.99 13.66 5.49
CA LYS A 31 -0.98 13.90 4.05
C LYS A 31 -2.32 13.63 3.40
N ASN A 32 -3.04 12.61 3.85
CA ASN A 32 -4.42 12.36 3.46
C ASN A 32 -5.35 13.50 3.94
N GLU A 33 -5.10 14.08 5.12
CA GLU A 33 -5.81 15.28 5.56
C GLU A 33 -5.51 16.48 4.65
N LEU A 34 -4.25 16.68 4.24
CA LEU A 34 -3.89 17.76 3.32
C LEU A 34 -4.45 17.57 1.91
N SER A 35 -4.56 16.34 1.40
CA SER A 35 -5.15 16.09 0.07
C SER A 35 -6.66 16.33 0.02
N MET A 36 -7.37 16.17 1.14
CA MET A 36 -8.80 16.50 1.23
C MET A 36 -9.09 18.02 1.20
N ASN A 37 -8.05 18.86 1.32
CA ASN A 37 -8.17 20.33 1.37
C ASN A 37 -7.63 21.03 0.11
N ILE A 38 -7.17 20.29 -0.90
CA ILE A 38 -6.60 20.83 -2.13
C ILE A 38 -7.52 20.38 -3.28
N ASP A 39 -8.03 21.31 -4.07
CA ASP A 39 -8.83 21.03 -5.27
C ASP A 39 -8.12 20.00 -6.17
N ASP A 40 -8.89 19.04 -6.69
CA ASP A 40 -8.47 17.85 -7.46
C ASP A 40 -7.48 18.11 -8.61
N GLU A 41 -7.37 19.35 -9.08
CA GLU A 41 -6.48 19.75 -10.18
C GLU A 41 -4.97 19.74 -9.84
N ASP A 42 -4.57 19.76 -8.56
CA ASP A 42 -3.14 19.71 -8.19
C ASP A 42 -2.64 18.29 -7.85
N VAL A 43 -3.57 17.36 -7.57
CA VAL A 43 -3.26 15.95 -7.25
C VAL A 43 -2.80 15.19 -8.49
N THR A 44 -3.25 15.60 -9.68
CA THR A 44 -2.92 15.00 -10.97
C THR A 44 -1.59 15.50 -11.56
N LYS A 45 -0.94 16.51 -10.97
CA LYS A 45 0.34 17.04 -11.47
C LYS A 45 1.54 16.18 -11.06
N PRO A 46 2.44 15.84 -11.99
CA PRO A 46 3.68 15.15 -11.68
C PRO A 46 4.53 16.00 -10.72
N GLY A 47 4.78 15.48 -9.52
CA GLY A 47 5.52 16.18 -8.45
C GLY A 47 4.68 16.65 -7.27
N SER A 48 3.37 16.38 -7.23
CA SER A 48 2.58 16.59 -6.02
C SER A 48 3.25 15.85 -4.85
N LYS A 49 3.28 16.47 -3.66
CA LYS A 49 3.91 15.89 -2.45
C LYS A 49 3.30 14.51 -2.09
N ILE A 50 2.19 14.14 -2.76
CA ILE A 50 1.54 12.83 -2.79
C ILE A 50 2.44 11.70 -3.29
N HIS A 51 3.35 11.97 -4.20
CA HIS A 51 4.26 10.97 -4.78
C HIS A 51 5.59 10.75 -4.02
N LYS A 52 5.84 11.45 -2.89
CA LYS A 52 7.09 11.28 -2.12
C LYS A 52 7.00 10.36 -0.89
N LEU A 53 5.85 9.73 -0.58
CA LEU A 53 5.84 8.74 0.50
C LEU A 53 6.16 7.36 -0.05
N ARG A 54 7.31 6.81 0.30
CA ARG A 54 7.61 5.41 -0.01
C ARG A 54 6.68 4.51 0.80
N LEU A 55 5.56 4.08 0.21
CA LEU A 55 4.68 3.07 0.81
C LEU A 55 5.42 1.75 0.98
N GLU A 56 6.40 1.47 0.14
CA GLU A 56 7.38 0.39 0.33
C GLU A 56 7.96 0.37 1.76
N ASP A 57 8.39 1.51 2.31
CA ASP A 57 8.95 1.57 3.67
C ASP A 57 7.89 1.19 4.73
N LEU A 58 6.65 1.64 4.55
CA LEU A 58 5.53 1.23 5.41
C LEU A 58 5.30 -0.28 5.29
N CYS A 59 5.24 -0.81 4.06
CA CYS A 59 5.01 -2.21 3.79
C CYS A 59 6.06 -3.09 4.46
N VAL A 60 7.33 -2.69 4.40
CA VAL A 60 8.45 -3.36 5.08
C VAL A 60 8.26 -3.36 6.60
N GLU A 61 7.88 -2.23 7.21
CA GLU A 61 7.66 -2.19 8.67
C GLU A 61 6.42 -3.01 9.09
N ILE A 62 5.35 -3.01 8.29
CA ILE A 62 4.18 -3.89 8.52
C ILE A 62 4.58 -5.36 8.42
N ALA A 63 5.35 -5.74 7.40
CA ALA A 63 5.82 -7.12 7.23
C ALA A 63 6.69 -7.57 8.41
N LYS A 64 7.55 -6.70 8.94
CA LYS A 64 8.32 -6.96 10.17
C LYS A 64 7.41 -7.15 11.37
N LEU A 65 6.42 -6.27 11.59
CA LEU A 65 5.46 -6.41 12.68
C LEU A 65 4.64 -7.70 12.59
N LYS A 66 4.24 -8.10 11.37
CA LYS A 66 3.60 -9.39 11.11
C LYS A 66 4.51 -10.57 11.48
N ALA A 67 5.77 -10.55 11.03
CA ALA A 67 6.73 -11.62 11.33
C ALA A 67 6.98 -11.77 12.84
N LEU A 68 6.95 -10.66 13.57
CA LEU A 68 7.07 -10.61 15.03
C LEU A 68 5.76 -10.93 15.77
N LYS A 69 4.66 -11.18 15.05
CA LYS A 69 3.31 -11.42 15.59
C LYS A 69 2.86 -10.32 16.56
N ALA A 70 3.15 -9.07 16.21
CA ALA A 70 2.98 -7.92 17.08
C ALA A 70 1.97 -6.89 16.54
N MET A 71 1.25 -7.23 15.45
CA MET A 71 0.27 -6.33 14.83
C MET A 71 -0.99 -6.11 15.68
N ASP A 72 -1.35 -7.09 16.50
CA ASP A 72 -2.49 -7.08 17.42
C ASP A 72 -2.36 -6.04 18.55
N SER A 73 -1.12 -5.62 18.85
CA SER A 73 -0.82 -4.59 19.85
C SER A 73 -1.16 -3.18 19.37
N ILE A 74 -1.44 -2.98 18.09
CA ILE A 74 -1.85 -1.69 17.52
C ILE A 74 -3.36 -1.56 17.65
N SER A 75 -3.83 -0.36 18.05
CA SER A 75 -5.28 -0.15 18.22
C SER A 75 -6.04 -0.42 16.92
N SER A 76 -7.15 -1.17 17.01
CA SER A 76 -7.98 -1.49 15.84
C SER A 76 -8.49 -0.22 15.14
N LYS A 77 -8.75 0.85 15.89
CA LYS A 77 -9.12 2.17 15.34
C LYS A 77 -8.05 2.72 14.41
N THR A 78 -6.77 2.69 14.82
CA THR A 78 -5.65 3.13 13.99
C THR A 78 -5.53 2.29 12.73
N ILE A 79 -5.70 0.97 12.84
CA ILE A 79 -5.61 0.07 11.70
C ILE A 79 -6.74 0.32 10.71
N ILE A 80 -7.99 0.46 11.17
CA ILE A 80 -9.13 0.75 10.28
C ILE A 80 -8.93 2.08 9.54
N GLN A 81 -8.44 3.11 10.23
CA GLN A 81 -8.11 4.39 9.59
C GLN A 81 -7.00 4.24 8.54
N LEU A 82 -5.98 3.42 8.82
CA LEU A 82 -4.92 3.10 7.86
C LEU A 82 -5.47 2.35 6.64
N LEU A 83 -6.30 1.33 6.87
CA LEU A 83 -6.94 0.56 5.79
C LEU A 83 -7.78 1.47 4.89
N SER A 84 -8.55 2.41 5.46
CA SER A 84 -9.33 3.36 4.67
C SER A 84 -8.47 4.26 3.77
N VAL A 85 -7.28 4.67 4.22
CA VAL A 85 -6.36 5.46 3.37
C VAL A 85 -5.71 4.58 2.30
N LEU A 86 -5.31 3.36 2.65
CA LEU A 86 -4.72 2.42 1.68
C LEU A 86 -5.74 2.01 0.60
N ASP A 87 -7.00 1.82 0.98
CA ASP A 87 -8.10 1.48 0.06
C ASP A 87 -8.32 2.58 -0.98
N LYS A 88 -8.29 3.86 -0.58
CA LYS A 88 -8.34 4.98 -1.53
C LYS A 88 -7.18 4.93 -2.54
N ILE A 89 -5.96 4.65 -2.07
CA ILE A 89 -4.77 4.55 -2.93
C ILE A 89 -4.91 3.39 -3.92
N ILE A 90 -5.49 2.26 -3.48
CA ILE A 90 -5.78 1.11 -4.35
C ILE A 90 -6.82 1.50 -5.41
N GLY A 91 -7.88 2.20 -5.00
CA GLY A 91 -8.92 2.75 -5.88
C GLY A 91 -8.35 3.68 -6.96
N ASP A 92 -7.45 4.59 -6.57
CA ASP A 92 -6.78 5.53 -7.49
C ASP A 92 -5.91 4.80 -8.54
N GLY A 93 -5.35 3.64 -8.18
CA GLY A 93 -4.58 2.79 -9.08
C GLY A 93 -5.39 1.73 -9.84
N ALA A 94 -6.68 1.55 -9.51
CA ALA A 94 -7.48 0.40 -9.91
C ALA A 94 -7.62 0.24 -11.43
N LYS A 95 -7.62 1.35 -12.17
CA LYS A 95 -7.85 1.39 -13.63
C LYS A 95 -6.68 1.96 -14.42
N VAL A 96 -5.50 2.04 -13.83
CA VAL A 96 -4.30 2.53 -14.52
C VAL A 96 -3.79 1.43 -15.45
N SER A 97 -4.05 1.57 -16.76
CA SER A 97 -3.56 0.66 -17.81
C SER A 97 -2.27 1.19 -18.40
N LEU A 98 -1.16 0.45 -18.27
CA LEU A 98 0.13 0.88 -18.81
C LEU A 98 0.15 0.86 -20.35
N ALA A 99 -0.62 -0.05 -20.96
CA ALA A 99 -0.71 -0.21 -22.41
C ALA A 99 -1.27 1.04 -23.10
N ALA A 100 -2.28 1.69 -22.51
CA ALA A 100 -2.85 2.94 -23.02
C ALA A 100 -1.84 4.10 -23.04
N TYR A 101 -0.78 4.02 -22.23
CA TYR A 101 0.26 5.05 -22.14
C TYR A 101 1.52 4.72 -22.97
N LEU A 102 1.59 3.58 -23.65
CA LEU A 102 2.68 3.27 -24.58
C LEU A 102 2.65 4.17 -25.83
N GLU A 103 1.48 4.73 -26.15
CA GLU A 103 1.29 5.75 -27.19
C GLU A 103 1.40 7.20 -26.66
N GLY A 104 1.47 7.37 -25.33
CA GLY A 104 1.54 8.67 -24.66
C GLY A 104 2.96 9.20 -24.45
N ASN A 105 3.07 10.38 -23.82
CA ASN A 105 4.38 10.97 -23.51
C ASN A 105 5.11 10.13 -22.42
N LYS A 106 6.44 9.99 -22.52
CA LYS A 106 7.30 9.30 -21.52
C LYS A 106 7.03 9.71 -20.07
N GLN A 107 6.63 10.96 -19.84
CA GLN A 107 6.28 11.45 -18.50
C GLN A 107 4.96 10.86 -17.97
N GLU A 108 3.95 10.70 -18.81
CA GLU A 108 2.65 10.14 -18.45
C GLU A 108 2.77 8.64 -18.15
N HIS A 109 3.54 7.92 -18.96
CA HIS A 109 3.87 6.52 -18.70
C HIS A 109 4.59 6.34 -17.36
N LYS A 110 5.55 7.21 -17.04
CA LYS A 110 6.24 7.18 -15.75
C LYS A 110 5.28 7.42 -14.58
N LEU A 111 4.37 8.38 -14.72
CA LEU A 111 3.36 8.69 -13.69
C LEU A 111 2.39 7.51 -13.49
N ALA A 112 1.95 6.88 -14.58
CA ALA A 112 1.11 5.70 -14.53
C ALA A 112 1.79 4.54 -13.80
N LEU A 113 3.06 4.28 -14.12
CA LEU A 113 3.85 3.27 -13.44
C LEU A 113 4.01 3.57 -11.94
N GLU A 114 4.29 4.83 -11.58
CA GLU A 114 4.39 5.25 -10.17
C GLU A 114 3.06 5.03 -9.41
N LYS A 115 1.92 5.38 -10.01
CA LYS A 115 0.59 5.14 -9.43
C LYS A 115 0.30 3.65 -9.25
N MET A 116 0.61 2.84 -10.26
CA MET A 116 0.43 1.39 -10.21
C MET A 116 1.27 0.77 -9.09
N THR A 117 2.56 1.12 -8.98
CA THR A 117 3.43 0.63 -7.91
C THR A 117 2.92 1.03 -6.53
N TYR A 118 2.41 2.26 -6.37
CA TYR A 118 1.78 2.69 -5.11
C TYR A 118 0.57 1.82 -4.72
N ALA A 119 -0.30 1.49 -5.68
CA ALA A 119 -1.45 0.63 -5.45
C ALA A 119 -1.05 -0.81 -5.12
N VAL A 120 0.03 -1.32 -5.73
CA VAL A 120 0.62 -2.63 -5.38
C VAL A 120 1.14 -2.64 -3.94
N ASP A 121 1.94 -1.64 -3.56
CA ASP A 121 2.50 -1.53 -2.19
C ASP A 121 1.39 -1.39 -1.14
N ALA A 122 0.34 -0.62 -1.46
CA ALA A 122 -0.84 -0.49 -0.60
C ALA A 122 -1.58 -1.82 -0.46
N SER A 123 -1.83 -2.53 -1.56
CA SER A 123 -2.48 -3.84 -1.55
C SER A 123 -1.70 -4.85 -0.71
N LEU A 124 -0.39 -4.91 -0.89
CA LEU A 124 0.49 -5.81 -0.12
C LEU A 124 0.49 -5.45 1.37
N SER A 125 0.52 -4.17 1.70
CA SER A 125 0.43 -3.68 3.09
C SER A 125 -0.88 -4.12 3.75
N VAL A 126 -2.01 -3.96 3.06
CA VAL A 126 -3.33 -4.42 3.54
C VAL A 126 -3.30 -5.94 3.77
N LEU A 127 -2.82 -6.71 2.81
CA LEU A 127 -2.75 -8.17 2.92
C LEU A 127 -1.89 -8.60 4.11
N HIS A 128 -0.76 -7.94 4.37
CA HIS A 128 0.04 -8.20 5.57
C HIS A 128 -0.73 -7.93 6.86
N ILE A 129 -1.51 -6.85 6.93
CA ILE A 129 -2.35 -6.54 8.09
C ILE A 129 -3.42 -7.64 8.27
N LEU A 130 -4.22 -7.93 7.25
CA LEU A 130 -5.36 -8.86 7.34
C LEU A 130 -4.93 -10.29 7.67
N THR A 131 -3.76 -10.71 7.18
CA THR A 131 -3.21 -12.05 7.41
C THR A 131 -2.31 -12.13 8.65
N SER A 132 -2.25 -11.07 9.47
CA SER A 132 -1.54 -11.11 10.76
C SER A 132 -2.35 -11.86 11.81
N PRO A 133 -1.69 -12.63 12.70
CA PRO A 133 -2.38 -13.34 13.77
C PRO A 133 -2.93 -12.35 14.83
N GLY A 134 -4.07 -12.68 15.44
CA GLY A 134 -4.61 -11.93 16.57
C GLY A 134 -5.34 -10.63 16.22
N MET A 135 -5.59 -10.37 14.93
CA MET A 135 -6.31 -9.16 14.51
C MET A 135 -7.79 -9.19 14.90
N HIS A 136 -8.31 -8.03 15.32
CA HIS A 136 -9.72 -7.88 15.69
C HIS A 136 -10.63 -8.03 14.46
N LYS A 137 -11.82 -8.60 14.63
CA LYS A 137 -12.76 -8.89 13.54
C LYS A 137 -13.16 -7.66 12.72
N THR A 138 -13.23 -6.49 13.34
CA THR A 138 -13.60 -5.22 12.66
C THR A 138 -12.53 -4.73 11.67
N VAL A 139 -11.34 -5.33 11.66
CA VAL A 139 -10.27 -4.98 10.72
C VAL A 139 -10.52 -5.62 9.34
N TYR A 140 -11.31 -6.69 9.28
CA TYR A 140 -11.67 -7.38 8.03
C TYR A 140 -12.82 -6.64 7.34
N GLN A 141 -12.48 -5.62 6.56
CA GLN A 141 -13.43 -4.86 5.74
C GLN A 141 -13.57 -5.54 4.37
N GLU A 142 -14.76 -6.02 4.03
CA GLU A 142 -15.03 -6.72 2.76
C GLU A 142 -14.74 -5.84 1.55
N ASP A 143 -15.17 -4.58 1.58
CA ASP A 143 -14.96 -3.60 0.50
C ASP A 143 -13.46 -3.48 0.11
N VAL A 144 -12.58 -3.45 1.11
CA VAL A 144 -11.13 -3.33 0.89
C VAL A 144 -10.57 -4.59 0.22
N ILE A 145 -11.08 -5.76 0.60
CA ILE A 145 -10.67 -7.04 0.01
C ILE A 145 -11.13 -7.11 -1.45
N ASP A 146 -12.38 -6.73 -1.72
CA ASP A 146 -12.94 -6.73 -3.06
C ASP A 146 -12.20 -5.77 -3.99
N ASN A 147 -11.84 -4.58 -3.50
CA ASN A 147 -11.03 -3.62 -4.26
C ASN A 147 -9.65 -4.19 -4.65
N ILE A 148 -8.98 -4.93 -3.74
CA ILE A 148 -7.71 -5.61 -4.06
C ILE A 148 -7.90 -6.69 -5.12
N ILE A 149 -8.98 -7.46 -5.03
CA ILE A 149 -9.30 -8.51 -6.03
C ILE A 149 -9.56 -7.87 -7.40
N LEU A 150 -10.36 -6.79 -7.45
CA LEU A 150 -10.65 -6.08 -8.69
C LEU A 150 -9.39 -5.48 -9.31
N PHE A 151 -8.56 -4.82 -8.50
CA PHE A 151 -7.26 -4.27 -8.94
C PHE A 151 -6.36 -5.38 -9.51
N THR A 152 -6.24 -6.51 -8.81
CA THR A 152 -5.40 -7.62 -9.25
C THR A 152 -5.90 -8.22 -10.57
N LYS A 153 -7.21 -8.44 -10.71
CA LYS A 153 -7.82 -8.92 -11.96
C LYS A 153 -7.56 -7.95 -13.12
N PHE A 154 -7.74 -6.66 -12.88
CA PHE A 154 -7.49 -5.63 -13.88
C PHE A 154 -6.03 -5.63 -14.34
N GLN A 155 -5.06 -5.62 -13.42
CA GLN A 155 -3.64 -5.58 -13.75
C GLN A 155 -3.14 -6.87 -14.41
N LEU A 156 -3.71 -8.02 -14.05
CA LEU A 156 -3.44 -9.27 -14.75
C LEU A 156 -3.87 -9.18 -16.22
N ALA A 157 -5.11 -8.75 -16.47
CA ALA A 157 -5.67 -8.70 -17.82
C ALA A 157 -5.03 -7.61 -18.71
N ASN A 158 -4.71 -6.44 -18.14
CA ASN A 158 -4.32 -5.26 -18.93
C ASN A 158 -2.81 -4.97 -18.92
N THR A 159 -2.06 -5.52 -17.97
CA THR A 159 -0.62 -5.25 -17.84
C THR A 159 0.20 -6.53 -17.99
N ILE A 160 -0.12 -7.59 -17.24
CA ILE A 160 0.70 -8.81 -17.22
C ILE A 160 0.46 -9.64 -18.48
N PHE A 161 -0.78 -10.10 -18.74
CA PHE A 161 -1.05 -10.99 -19.87
C PHE A 161 -0.63 -10.39 -21.22
N PRO A 162 -0.92 -9.12 -21.55
CA PRO A 162 -0.52 -8.53 -22.84
C PRO A 162 0.99 -8.39 -23.04
N VAL A 163 1.77 -8.35 -21.96
CA VAL A 163 3.24 -8.32 -22.01
C VAL A 163 3.81 -9.71 -22.28
N TYR A 164 3.23 -10.75 -21.66
CA TYR A 164 3.71 -12.13 -21.81
C TYR A 164 3.15 -12.84 -23.05
N ASP A 165 1.94 -12.50 -23.49
CA ASP A 165 1.27 -13.09 -24.64
C ASP A 165 0.48 -12.01 -25.41
N SER A 166 0.87 -11.77 -26.66
CA SER A 166 0.30 -10.72 -27.49
C SER A 166 -1.13 -11.01 -27.95
N THR A 167 -1.63 -12.25 -27.86
CA THR A 167 -3.03 -12.54 -28.20
C THR A 167 -4.02 -11.83 -27.27
N TYR A 168 -3.60 -11.52 -26.04
CA TYR A 168 -4.40 -10.79 -25.06
C TYR A 168 -4.49 -9.28 -25.34
N ARG A 169 -3.78 -8.74 -26.35
CA ARG A 169 -3.86 -7.32 -26.71
C ARG A 169 -5.12 -6.93 -27.49
N ASN A 170 -5.82 -7.89 -28.08
CA ASN A 170 -6.91 -7.65 -29.04
C ASN A 170 -8.30 -8.11 -28.56
N CYS A 171 -8.45 -8.44 -27.28
CA CYS A 171 -9.75 -8.82 -26.72
C CYS A 171 -10.39 -7.60 -26.03
N GLU A 172 -11.00 -6.72 -26.82
CA GLU A 172 -11.97 -5.71 -26.35
C GLU A 172 -13.38 -6.30 -26.23
#